data_AF-G7YET4-F1
#
_entry.id   AF-G7YET4-F1
#
_cell.length_a   1.000
_cell.length_b   1.000
_cell.length_c   1.000
_cell.angle_alpha   90.00
_cell.angle_beta   90.00
_cell.angle_gamma   90.00
#
_symmetry.space_group_name_H-M   'P 1'
#
loop_
_entity.id
_entity.type
_entity.pdbx_description
1 polymer ?
#
loop_
_entity_poly.entity_id
_entity_poly.type
_entity_poly.pdbx_seq_one_letter_code
_entity_poly.pdbx_strand_id
1 'polypeptide(L)'
;MPQAASGRQLLRGILREVKHSYNGQMVRSATLLFPIIIMQAFTKTPVVRYILDEFRHNQMTDAQNCAREHEARLLAETYLDYLTNVKEHLRLIEKYKSKEKTTEEAAGLVGLELPGKGGAEDPKA
;
A
#
# COMPACT_ATOMS: atom_id res chain seq x y z
N MET A 1 -20.38 12.56 5.89
CA MET A 1 -19.30 12.43 4.89
C MET A 1 -19.80 13.06 3.59
N PRO A 2 -19.20 14.17 3.12
CA PRO A 2 -19.68 14.84 1.91
C PRO A 2 -19.45 13.91 0.72
N GLN A 3 -20.51 13.61 -0.04
CA GLN A 3 -20.40 12.84 -1.27
C GLN A 3 -19.48 13.60 -2.23
N ALA A 4 -18.31 13.03 -2.50
CA ALA A 4 -17.43 13.52 -3.55
C ALA A 4 -18.24 13.58 -4.86
N ALA A 5 -18.37 14.77 -5.44
CA ALA A 5 -19.04 14.93 -6.72
C ALA A 5 -18.43 13.95 -7.73
N SER A 6 -19.26 13.07 -8.31
CA SER A 6 -18.82 12.08 -9.29
C SER A 6 -17.95 12.77 -10.34
N GLY A 7 -16.76 12.25 -10.66
CA GLY A 7 -15.84 12.89 -11.61
C GLY A 7 -16.50 13.29 -12.94
N ARG A 8 -17.55 12.58 -13.34
CA ARG A 8 -18.41 12.93 -14.50
C ARG A 8 -19.13 14.27 -14.35
N GLN A 9 -19.56 14.64 -13.15
CA GLN A 9 -20.21 15.92 -12.84
C GLN A 9 -19.20 17.08 -12.95
N LEU A 10 -17.98 16.90 -12.43
CA LEU A 10 -16.90 17.88 -12.55
C LEU A 10 -16.48 18.09 -14.01
N LEU A 11 -16.27 17.00 -14.76
CA LEU A 11 -15.94 17.08 -16.19
C LEU A 11 -17.03 17.82 -16.98
N ARG A 12 -18.31 17.53 -16.70
CA ARG A 12 -19.44 18.24 -17.32
C ARG A 12 -19.47 19.73 -16.96
N GLY A 13 -19.10 20.09 -15.73
CA GLY A 13 -18.96 21.48 -15.31
C GLY A 13 -17.87 22.21 -16.08
N ILE A 14 -16.66 21.64 -16.11
CA ILE A 14 -15.50 22.21 -16.81
C ILE A 14 -15.80 22.38 -18.31
N LEU A 15 -16.32 21.35 -18.98
CA LEU A 15 -16.66 21.44 -20.41
C LEU A 15 -17.74 22.48 -20.70
N ARG A 16 -18.66 22.72 -19.77
CA ARG A 16 -19.69 23.76 -19.89
C ARG A 16 -19.08 25.15 -19.82
N GLU A 17 -18.17 25.39 -18.88
CA GLU A 17 -17.45 26.68 -18.75
C GLU A 17 -16.57 26.95 -19.97
N VAL A 18 -15.80 25.95 -20.42
CA VAL A 18 -14.96 26.06 -21.61
C VAL A 18 -15.83 26.35 -22.85
N LYS A 19 -17.00 25.72 -22.97
CA LYS A 19 -17.97 26.00 -24.04
C LYS A 19 -18.54 27.42 -23.95
N HIS A 20 -18.84 27.91 -22.75
CA HIS A 20 -19.37 29.25 -22.55
C HIS A 20 -18.33 30.31 -22.94
N SER A 21 -17.07 30.11 -22.55
CA SER A 21 -15.94 30.96 -22.96
C SER A 21 -15.73 30.97 -24.48
N TYR A 22 -15.80 29.80 -25.14
CA TYR A 22 -15.69 29.67 -26.60
C TYR A 22 -16.85 30.33 -27.36
N ASN A 23 -18.09 30.15 -26.89
CA ASN A 23 -19.26 30.79 -27.47
C ASN A 23 -19.22 32.31 -27.28
N GLY A 24 -18.69 32.81 -26.15
CA GLY A 24 -18.50 34.25 -25.93
C GLY A 24 -17.57 34.92 -26.95
N GLN A 25 -16.60 34.18 -27.51
CA GLN A 25 -15.77 34.65 -28.63
C GLN A 25 -16.47 34.56 -29.99
N MET A 26 -17.31 33.54 -30.22
CA MET A 26 -17.93 33.27 -31.53
C MET A 26 -19.20 34.11 -31.83
N VAL A 27 -19.93 34.55 -30.79
CA VAL A 27 -21.17 35.34 -30.93
C VAL A 27 -20.92 36.79 -31.37
N ARG A 28 -19.66 37.22 -31.48
CA ARG A 28 -19.30 38.55 -32.02
C ARG A 28 -19.23 38.62 -33.54
N SER A 29 -19.23 37.50 -34.29
CA SER A 29 -18.96 37.57 -35.74
C SER A 29 -19.87 36.76 -36.66
N ALA A 30 -20.74 35.85 -36.20
CA ALA A 30 -21.57 35.11 -37.15
C ALA A 30 -22.91 34.65 -36.56
N THR A 31 -23.96 35.32 -37.01
CA THR A 31 -25.34 34.84 -36.98
C THR A 31 -25.43 33.60 -37.88
N LEU A 32 -25.99 32.51 -37.34
CA LEU A 32 -26.44 31.29 -38.03
C LEU A 32 -25.36 30.26 -38.44
N LEU A 33 -24.96 29.41 -37.48
CA LEU A 33 -24.61 28.01 -37.80
C LEU A 33 -25.23 27.04 -36.77
N PHE A 34 -25.84 26.00 -37.33
CA PHE A 34 -26.55 24.91 -36.65
C PHE A 34 -25.82 24.40 -35.39
N PRO A 35 -26.52 24.14 -34.27
CA PRO A 35 -25.90 23.78 -32.99
C PRO A 35 -25.03 22.51 -33.06
N ILE A 36 -25.30 21.63 -34.02
CA ILE A 36 -24.57 20.37 -34.24
C ILE A 36 -23.13 20.64 -34.75
N ILE A 37 -22.95 21.58 -35.68
CA ILE A 37 -21.65 21.87 -36.29
C ILE A 37 -20.71 22.52 -35.26
N ILE A 38 -21.24 23.45 -34.46
CA ILE A 38 -20.50 24.11 -33.38
C ILE A 38 -20.06 23.08 -32.32
N MET A 39 -20.92 22.11 -32.01
CA MET A 39 -20.61 21.05 -31.04
C MET A 39 -19.47 20.15 -31.52
N GLN A 40 -19.42 19.83 -32.83
CA GLN A 40 -18.31 19.07 -33.42
C GLN A 40 -17.01 19.86 -33.55
N ALA A 41 -17.08 21.19 -33.76
CA ALA A 41 -15.89 22.03 -33.79
C ALA A 41 -15.25 22.17 -32.40
N PHE A 42 -16.09 22.31 -31.37
CA PHE A 42 -15.67 22.46 -29.97
C PHE A 42 -14.88 21.24 -29.45
N THR A 43 -15.35 20.03 -29.73
CA THR A 43 -14.70 18.79 -29.27
C THR A 43 -13.35 18.51 -29.95
N LYS A 44 -13.07 19.16 -31.08
CA LYS A 44 -11.80 19.03 -31.81
C LYS A 44 -10.72 20.01 -31.33
N THR A 45 -11.06 20.95 -30.44
CA THR A 45 -10.09 21.91 -29.92
C THR A 45 -9.02 21.20 -29.07
N PRO A 46 -7.74 21.63 -29.13
CA PRO A 46 -6.65 20.96 -28.42
C PRO A 46 -6.85 20.97 -26.90
N VAL A 47 -7.46 22.04 -26.37
CA VAL A 47 -7.78 22.18 -24.94
C VAL A 47 -8.81 21.15 -24.49
N VAL A 48 -9.90 20.98 -25.24
CA VAL A 48 -10.93 19.99 -24.90
C VAL A 48 -10.39 18.56 -25.02
N ARG A 49 -9.55 18.29 -26.03
CA ARG A 49 -8.87 16.99 -26.18
C ARG A 49 -7.95 16.70 -25.01
N TYR A 50 -7.09 17.65 -24.63
CA TYR A 50 -6.19 17.53 -23.49
C TYR A 50 -6.97 17.26 -22.19
N ILE A 51 -8.05 18.01 -21.93
CA ILE A 51 -8.88 17.81 -20.74
C ILE A 51 -9.52 16.42 -20.73
N LEU A 52 -10.01 15.94 -21.88
CA LEU A 52 -10.61 14.61 -21.99
C LEU A 52 -9.57 13.49 -21.81
N ASP A 53 -8.37 13.66 -22.36
CA ASP A 53 -7.28 12.69 -22.25
C ASP A 53 -6.75 12.63 -20.81
N GLU A 54 -6.57 13.77 -20.14
CA GLU A 54 -6.22 13.84 -18.72
C GLU A 54 -7.29 13.19 -17.82
N PHE A 55 -8.57 13.44 -18.10
CA PHE A 55 -9.65 12.82 -17.34
C PHE A 55 -9.74 11.31 -17.57
N ARG A 56 -9.32 10.82 -18.74
CA ARG A 56 -9.26 9.38 -19.05
C ARG A 56 -8.03 8.72 -18.43
N HIS A 57 -6.90 9.42 -18.43
CA HIS A 57 -5.65 8.93 -17.86
C HIS A 57 -5.72 8.84 -16.33
N ASN A 58 -6.27 9.87 -15.69
CA ASN A 58 -6.34 9.97 -14.23
C ASN A 58 -7.67 9.46 -13.65
N GLN A 59 -8.41 8.67 -14.42
CA GLN A 59 -9.64 8.02 -13.95
C GLN A 59 -9.27 6.88 -13.00
N MET A 60 -9.11 7.22 -11.71
CA MET A 60 -9.00 6.22 -10.67
C MET A 60 -10.33 5.47 -10.59
N THR A 61 -10.30 4.16 -10.82
CA THR A 61 -11.49 3.32 -10.67
C THR A 61 -11.83 3.15 -9.19
N ASP A 62 -13.10 2.96 -8.87
CA ASP A 62 -13.52 2.70 -7.48
C ASP A 62 -12.79 1.45 -6.92
N ALA A 63 -12.51 0.46 -7.78
CA ALA A 63 -11.70 -0.71 -7.45
C ALA A 63 -10.26 -0.34 -7.03
N GLN A 64 -9.61 0.63 -7.69
CA GLN A 64 -8.27 1.11 -7.30
C GLN A 64 -8.28 1.87 -5.97
N ASN A 65 -9.37 2.58 -5.65
CA ASN A 65 -9.51 3.24 -4.36
C ASN A 65 -9.73 2.22 -3.24
N CYS A 66 -10.65 1.27 -3.43
CA CYS A 66 -10.87 0.19 -2.46
C CYS A 66 -9.64 -0.69 -2.29
N ALA A 67 -8.88 -0.97 -3.36
CA ALA A 67 -7.63 -1.71 -3.29
C ALA A 67 -6.60 -1.01 -2.39
N ARG A 68 -6.37 0.30 -2.58
CA ARG A 68 -5.42 1.06 -1.75
C ARG A 68 -5.79 1.09 -0.27
N GLU A 69 -7.08 1.26 0.04
CA GLU A 69 -7.55 1.22 1.43
C GLU A 69 -7.36 -0.17 2.05
N HIS A 70 -7.66 -1.23 1.29
CA HIS A 70 -7.49 -2.60 1.73
C HIS A 70 -6.02 -2.96 1.92
N GLU A 71 -5.14 -2.54 1.00
CA GLU A 71 -3.70 -2.74 1.08
C GLU A 71 -3.12 -2.04 2.31
N ALA A 72 -3.50 -0.79 2.56
CA ALA A 72 -3.05 -0.04 3.73
C ALA A 72 -3.47 -0.73 5.05
N ARG A 73 -4.71 -1.24 5.10
CA ARG A 73 -5.21 -1.99 6.26
C ARG A 73 -4.46 -3.30 6.47
N LEU A 74 -4.30 -4.09 5.40
CA LEU A 74 -3.58 -5.36 5.46
C LEU A 74 -2.14 -5.15 5.92
N LEU A 75 -1.49 -4.09 5.44
CA LEU A 75 -0.13 -3.72 5.84
C LEU A 75 -0.07 -3.40 7.34
N ALA A 76 -1.00 -2.59 7.84
CA ALA A 76 -1.07 -2.24 9.26
C ALA A 76 -1.31 -3.46 10.15
N GLU A 77 -2.24 -4.35 9.78
CA GLU A 77 -2.52 -5.60 10.47
C GLU A 77 -1.26 -6.51 10.51
N THR A 78 -0.57 -6.65 9.37
CA THR A 78 0.67 -7.45 9.28
C THR A 78 1.77 -6.91 10.19
N TYR A 79 1.97 -5.59 10.25
CA TYR A 79 2.97 -5.00 11.14
C TYR A 79 2.60 -5.16 12.62
N LEU A 80 1.31 -5.05 12.96
CA LEU A 80 0.86 -5.28 14.33
C LEU A 80 1.15 -6.71 14.78
N ASP A 81 0.84 -7.69 13.94
CA ASP A 81 1.13 -9.10 14.21
C ASP A 81 2.63 -9.35 14.33
N TYR A 82 3.43 -8.79 13.43
CA TYR A 82 4.88 -8.88 13.50
C TYR A 82 5.44 -8.34 14.82
N LEU A 83 5.04 -7.13 15.22
CA LEU A 83 5.49 -6.53 16.47
C LEU A 83 5.06 -7.34 17.70
N THR A 84 3.85 -7.89 17.68
CA THR A 84 3.34 -8.78 18.73
C THR A 84 4.18 -10.05 18.83
N ASN A 85 4.51 -10.68 17.70
CA ASN A 85 5.34 -11.88 17.65
C ASN A 85 6.78 -11.61 18.10
N VAL A 86 7.36 -10.45 17.73
CA VAL A 86 8.69 -10.05 18.21
C VAL A 86 8.71 -9.91 19.72
N LYS A 87 7.68 -9.28 20.31
CA LYS A 87 7.56 -9.14 21.77
C LYS A 87 7.48 -10.51 22.45
N GLU A 88 6.64 -11.41 21.95
CA GLU A 88 6.53 -12.77 22.50
C GLU A 88 7.82 -13.58 22.33
N HIS A 89 8.49 -13.45 21.19
CA HIS A 89 9.77 -14.10 20.94
C HIS A 89 10.84 -13.65 21.94
N LEU A 90 10.93 -12.35 22.23
CA LEU A 90 11.85 -11.83 23.25
C LEU A 90 11.50 -12.36 24.64
N ARG A 91 10.21 -12.43 24.99
CA ARG A 91 9.75 -13.02 26.26
C ARG A 91 10.13 -14.50 26.36
N LEU A 92 10.02 -15.25 25.27
CA LEU A 92 10.43 -16.66 25.22
C LEU A 92 11.94 -16.82 25.35
N ILE A 93 12.73 -15.98 24.68
CA ILE A 93 14.18 -15.93 24.85
C ILE A 93 14.49 -15.67 26.31
N GLU A 94 13.94 -14.63 26.93
CA GLU A 94 14.22 -14.34 28.34
C GLU A 94 13.87 -15.52 29.26
N LYS A 95 12.73 -16.17 29.02
CA LYS A 95 12.27 -17.30 29.84
C LYS A 95 13.11 -18.57 29.68
N TYR A 96 13.57 -18.86 28.47
CA TYR A 96 14.20 -20.14 28.12
C TYR A 96 15.68 -20.04 27.73
N LYS A 97 16.26 -18.82 27.72
CA LYS A 97 17.68 -18.60 27.54
C LYS A 97 18.41 -19.19 28.74
N SER A 98 18.72 -20.47 28.63
CA SER A 98 19.64 -21.14 29.53
C SER A 98 21.07 -20.77 29.12
N LYS A 99 21.94 -20.65 30.13
CA LYS A 99 23.38 -20.58 29.90
C LYS A 99 23.82 -21.93 29.34
N GLU A 100 24.62 -21.90 28.29
CA GLU A 100 25.25 -23.11 27.75
C GLU A 100 26.11 -23.74 28.85
N LYS A 101 25.79 -25.00 29.19
CA LYS A 101 26.44 -25.71 30.30
C LYS A 101 27.74 -26.33 29.80
N THR A 102 28.76 -26.33 30.64
CA THR A 102 30.02 -27.03 30.30
C THR A 102 29.78 -28.54 30.23
N THR A 103 30.66 -29.27 29.55
CA THR A 103 30.59 -30.75 29.47
C THR A 103 30.56 -31.41 30.85
N GLU A 104 31.21 -30.78 31.83
CA GLU A 104 31.23 -31.17 33.25
C GLU A 104 29.87 -31.01 33.92
N GLU A 105 29.28 -29.81 33.80
CA GLU A 105 27.95 -29.51 34.35
C GLU A 105 26.86 -30.37 33.69
N ALA A 106 27.00 -30.64 32.38
CA ALA A 106 26.11 -31.52 31.64
C ALA A 106 26.21 -32.97 32.09
N ALA A 107 27.43 -33.50 32.29
CA ALA A 107 27.65 -34.85 32.80
C ALA A 107 27.06 -35.03 34.20
N GLY A 108 27.29 -34.06 35.10
CA GLY A 108 26.74 -34.09 36.46
C GLY A 108 25.21 -34.10 36.52
N LEU A 109 24.52 -33.46 35.58
CA LEU A 109 23.05 -33.45 35.51
C LEU A 109 22.45 -34.82 35.20
N VAL A 110 23.18 -35.67 34.49
CA VAL A 110 22.75 -37.03 34.13
C VAL A 110 23.40 -38.10 35.01
N GLY A 111 24.10 -37.70 36.08
CA GLY A 111 24.78 -38.61 37.00
C GLY A 111 26.04 -39.27 36.42
N LEU A 112 26.65 -38.65 35.41
CA LEU A 112 27.90 -39.09 34.79
C LEU A 112 29.07 -38.22 35.28
N GLU A 113 30.25 -38.82 35.32
CA GLU A 113 31.51 -38.11 35.56
C GLU A 113 32.35 -38.09 34.29
N LEU A 114 33.17 -37.06 34.11
CA LEU A 114 34.12 -37.03 33.00
C LEU A 114 35.25 -38.05 33.23
N PRO A 115 35.66 -38.79 32.18
CA PRO A 115 36.81 -39.67 32.29
C PRO A 115 38.05 -38.86 32.70
N GLY A 116 38.69 -39.27 33.81
CA GLY A 116 39.91 -38.64 34.35
C GLY A 116 39.74 -37.71 35.56
N LYS A 117 38.52 -37.48 36.08
CA LYS A 117 38.28 -36.65 37.29
C LYS A 117 37.96 -37.43 38.57
N GLY A 118 37.40 -38.63 38.45
CA GLY A 118 37.26 -39.60 39.55
C GLY A 118 38.40 -40.61 39.47
N GLY A 119 39.19 -40.74 40.53
CA GLY A 119 40.35 -41.63 40.56
C GLY A 119 39.97 -43.08 40.35
N ALA A 120 40.40 -43.65 39.23
CA ALA A 120 40.77 -45.06 39.05
C ALA A 120 41.57 -45.18 37.75
N GLU A 121 42.87 -44.87 37.81
CA GLU A 121 43.82 -45.61 36.98
C GLU A 121 43.76 -47.06 37.49
N ASP A 122 43.10 -47.94 36.74
CA ASP A 122 43.44 -49.36 36.80
C ASP A 122 44.77 -49.54 36.05
N PRO A 123 45.85 -49.99 36.71
CA PRO A 123 47.08 -50.34 36.03
C PRO A 123 46.81 -51.59 35.18
N LYS A 124 46.78 -51.42 33.86
CA LYS A 124 46.72 -52.54 32.93
C LYS A 124 48.04 -53.31 32.99
N ALA A 125 47.95 -54.54 33.51
CA ALA A 125 48.97 -55.58 33.48
C ALA A 125 49.39 -55.95 32.05
#